data_AF-A0A968B7B9-F1
#
_entry.id   AF-A0A968B7B9-F1
#
_cell.length_a   1.000
_cell.length_b   1.000
_cell.length_c   1.000
_cell.angle_alpha   90.00
_cell.angle_beta   90.00
_cell.angle_gamma   90.00
#
_symmetry.space_group_name_H-M   'P 1'
#
loop_
_entity.id
_entity.type
_entity.pdbx_description
1 polymer ?
#
loop_
_entity_poly.entity_id
_entity_poly.type
_entity_poly.pdbx_seq_one_letter_code
_entity_poly.pdbx_strand_id
1 'polypeptide(L)'
;MGKRKVFVLTIVGLAAVIILSGCVERKLTINTEPQGAMVLLNDEEIGNSPVTVSFEWYGDYNVAIRKEGFETLKTHRKLKAPWYDGFPFDFFANTLNPDRIVDEYEWTFELEPKQEINRKELIQNAEELKKQLN
;
A
#
# COMPACT_ATOMS: atom_id res chain seq x y z
N MET A 1 -47.09 -31.07 -3.91
CA MET A 1 -46.81 -29.88 -3.06
C MET A 1 -45.33 -29.63 -2.76
N GLY A 2 -44.45 -30.64 -2.69
CA GLY A 2 -43.03 -30.46 -2.35
C GLY A 2 -42.19 -29.71 -3.39
N LYS A 3 -42.32 -30.02 -4.69
CA LYS A 3 -41.49 -29.44 -5.75
C LYS A 3 -41.61 -27.91 -5.87
N ARG A 4 -42.80 -27.36 -5.66
CA ARG A 4 -43.07 -25.90 -5.71
C ARG A 4 -42.48 -25.16 -4.50
N LYS A 5 -42.48 -25.78 -3.31
CA LYS A 5 -41.83 -25.23 -2.11
C LYS A 5 -40.31 -25.25 -2.23
N VAL A 6 -39.74 -26.34 -2.76
CA VAL A 6 -38.29 -26.45 -3.03
C VAL A 6 -37.87 -25.36 -4.03
N PHE A 7 -38.60 -25.20 -5.13
CA PHE A 7 -38.30 -24.19 -6.13
C PHE A 7 -38.34 -22.75 -5.58
N VAL A 8 -39.35 -22.43 -4.77
CA VAL A 8 -39.46 -21.12 -4.10
C VAL A 8 -38.30 -20.88 -3.11
N LEU A 9 -37.93 -21.89 -2.30
CA LEU A 9 -36.78 -21.79 -1.40
C LEU A 9 -35.46 -21.58 -2.15
N THR A 10 -35.31 -22.21 -3.32
CA THR A 10 -34.11 -22.08 -4.15
C THR A 10 -34.00 -20.67 -4.73
N ILE A 11 -35.11 -20.10 -5.22
CA ILE A 11 -35.16 -18.72 -5.75
C ILE A 11 -34.89 -17.70 -4.65
N VAL A 12 -35.48 -17.86 -3.46
CA VAL A 12 -35.25 -16.95 -2.33
C VAL A 12 -33.79 -17.02 -1.86
N GLY A 13 -33.21 -18.22 -1.80
CA GLY A 13 -31.79 -18.40 -1.50
C GLY A 13 -30.89 -17.72 -2.52
N LEU A 14 -31.17 -17.88 -3.83
CA LEU A 14 -30.38 -17.25 -4.89
C LEU A 14 -30.50 -15.71 -4.86
N ALA A 15 -31.70 -15.19 -4.63
CA ALA A 15 -31.94 -13.75 -4.51
C ALA A 15 -31.23 -13.15 -3.28
N ALA A 16 -31.21 -13.87 -2.15
CA ALA A 16 -30.49 -13.44 -0.95
C ALA A 16 -28.98 -13.33 -1.18
N VAL A 17 -28.38 -14.26 -1.95
CA VAL A 17 -26.95 -14.21 -2.29
C VAL A 17 -26.61 -13.00 -3.16
N ILE A 18 -27.49 -12.60 -4.09
CA ILE A 18 -27.28 -11.43 -4.95
C ILE A 18 -27.39 -10.12 -4.16
N ILE A 19 -28.27 -10.04 -3.15
CA ILE A 19 -28.46 -8.84 -2.34
C ILE A 19 -27.31 -8.67 -1.32
N LEU A 20 -26.66 -9.77 -0.92
CA LEU A 20 -25.60 -9.77 0.08
C LEU A 20 -24.19 -9.59 -0.50
N SER A 21 -24.03 -9.40 -1.82
CA SER A 21 -22.71 -9.19 -2.42
C SER A 21 -22.11 -7.86 -1.98
N GLY A 22 -21.27 -7.90 -0.95
CA GLY A 22 -20.53 -6.75 -0.44
C GLY A 22 -19.52 -6.20 -1.44
N CYS A 23 -19.25 -4.90 -1.34
CA CYS A 23 -18.15 -4.25 -2.06
C CYS A 23 -17.17 -3.71 -1.03
N VAL A 24 -15.92 -4.19 -1.09
CA VAL A 24 -14.83 -3.72 -0.24
C VAL A 24 -13.94 -2.81 -1.07
N GLU A 25 -13.74 -1.59 -0.60
CA GLU A 25 -12.82 -0.64 -1.19
C GLU A 25 -11.62 -0.45 -0.27
N ARG A 26 -10.42 -0.45 -0.85
CA ARG A 26 -9.17 -0.35 -0.12
C ARG A 26 -8.34 0.79 -0.71
N LYS A 27 -7.92 1.73 0.12
CA LYS A 27 -7.18 2.93 -0.27
C LYS A 27 -5.94 3.10 0.60
N LEU A 28 -4.84 3.38 -0.06
CA LEU A 28 -3.59 3.77 0.56
C LEU A 28 -3.23 5.19 0.09
N THR A 29 -3.11 6.12 1.03
CA THR A 29 -2.63 7.47 0.78
C THR A 29 -1.18 7.58 1.20
N ILE A 30 -0.32 8.05 0.30
CA ILE A 30 1.09 8.28 0.55
C ILE A 30 1.39 9.78 0.52
N ASN A 31 1.88 10.27 1.66
CA ASN A 31 2.29 11.63 1.91
C ASN A 31 3.81 11.73 2.02
N THR A 32 4.37 12.87 1.62
CA THR A 32 5.81 13.12 1.81
C THR A 32 6.08 14.53 2.31
N GLU A 33 7.13 14.65 3.11
CA GLU A 33 7.65 15.94 3.55
C GLU A 33 9.07 16.11 3.00
N PRO A 34 9.29 17.04 2.04
CA PRO A 34 8.33 17.97 1.45
C PRO A 34 7.44 17.35 0.34
N GLN A 35 6.24 17.91 0.15
CA GLN A 35 5.21 17.44 -0.80
C GLN A 35 5.61 17.53 -2.28
N GLY A 36 5.01 16.74 -3.16
CA GLY A 36 5.30 16.71 -4.60
C GLY A 36 6.44 15.76 -4.99
N ALA A 37 6.84 14.85 -4.10
CA ALA A 37 7.83 13.82 -4.40
C ALA A 37 7.19 12.72 -5.26
N MET A 38 7.93 12.20 -6.23
CA MET A 38 7.48 11.07 -7.05
C MET A 38 7.58 9.78 -6.24
N VAL A 39 6.47 9.05 -6.16
CA VAL A 39 6.33 7.83 -5.37
C VAL A 39 6.24 6.62 -6.30
N LEU A 40 7.01 5.59 -5.97
CA LEU A 40 6.92 4.27 -6.57
C LEU A 40 6.53 3.27 -5.48
N LEU A 41 5.53 2.44 -5.78
CA LEU A 41 5.03 1.37 -4.91
C LEU A 41 5.22 0.04 -5.64
N ASN A 42 6.01 -0.88 -5.09
CA ASN A 42 6.39 -2.15 -5.74
C ASN A 42 6.96 -1.95 -7.15
N ASP A 43 7.86 -0.98 -7.31
CA ASP A 43 8.50 -0.60 -8.57
C ASP A 43 7.55 0.00 -9.63
N GLU A 44 6.27 0.20 -9.31
CA GLU A 44 5.31 0.90 -10.14
C GLU A 44 5.21 2.38 -9.74
N GLU A 45 5.31 3.29 -10.71
CA GLU A 45 5.15 4.72 -10.48
C GLU A 45 3.67 5.07 -10.33
N ILE A 46 3.28 5.50 -9.13
CA ILE A 46 1.88 5.84 -8.82
C ILE A 46 1.59 7.34 -8.96
N GLY A 47 2.62 8.19 -8.96
CA GLY A 47 2.51 9.64 -9.15
C GLY A 47 3.22 10.46 -8.06
N ASN A 48 2.92 11.76 -8.00
CA ASN A 48 3.49 12.69 -7.03
C ASN A 48 2.65 12.77 -5.75
N SER A 49 3.30 12.82 -4.60
CA SER A 49 2.65 13.02 -3.30
C SER A 49 1.99 14.40 -3.17
N PRO A 50 0.83 14.52 -2.50
CA PRO A 50 0.04 13.44 -1.91
C PRO A 50 -0.67 12.61 -2.98
N VAL A 51 -0.57 11.28 -2.90
CA VAL A 51 -1.17 10.36 -3.88
C VAL A 51 -1.96 9.26 -3.18
N THR A 52 -3.16 8.96 -3.68
CA THR A 52 -4.02 7.88 -3.19
C THR A 52 -4.16 6.81 -4.25
N VAL A 53 -3.92 5.56 -3.86
CA VAL A 53 -3.91 4.38 -4.73
C VAL A 53 -4.79 3.30 -4.12
N SER A 54 -5.56 2.59 -4.96
CA SER A 54 -6.28 1.38 -4.55
C SER A 54 -5.33 0.19 -4.49
N PHE A 55 -5.45 -0.65 -3.47
CA PHE A 55 -4.63 -1.85 -3.33
C PHE A 55 -5.47 -3.12 -3.14
N GLU A 56 -4.93 -4.25 -3.56
CA GLU A 56 -5.64 -5.54 -3.47
C GLU A 56 -5.24 -6.33 -2.22
N TRP A 57 -3.95 -6.33 -1.87
CA TRP A 57 -3.38 -7.25 -0.88
C TRP A 57 -2.76 -6.53 0.30
N TYR A 58 -3.00 -7.04 1.51
CA TYR A 58 -2.22 -6.66 2.69
C TYR A 58 -0.86 -7.35 2.67
N GLY A 59 0.19 -6.67 3.13
CA GLY A 59 1.54 -7.21 3.05
C GLY A 59 2.63 -6.16 3.20
N ASP A 60 3.85 -6.58 2.88
CA ASP A 60 5.00 -5.68 2.84
C ASP A 60 5.16 -5.10 1.44
N TYR A 61 5.25 -3.77 1.36
CA TYR A 61 5.36 -3.03 0.11
C TYR A 61 6.74 -2.38 0.03
N ASN A 62 7.35 -2.47 -1.16
CA ASN A 62 8.54 -1.69 -1.47
C ASN A 62 8.11 -0.27 -1.82
N VAL A 63 8.63 0.71 -1.10
CA VAL A 63 8.36 2.12 -1.33
C VAL A 63 9.66 2.81 -1.72
N ALA A 64 9.67 3.42 -2.91
CA ALA A 64 10.76 4.27 -3.35
C ALA A 64 10.23 5.66 -3.63
N ILE A 65 10.86 6.68 -3.04
CA ILE A 65 10.43 8.07 -3.19
C ILE A 65 11.61 8.88 -3.72
N ARG A 66 11.34 9.68 -4.76
CA ARG A 66 12.32 10.51 -5.44
C ARG A 66 11.85 11.95 -5.48
N LYS A 67 12.73 12.87 -5.12
CA LYS A 67 12.50 14.30 -5.25
C LYS A 67 13.82 15.00 -5.55
N GLU A 68 13.76 16.01 -6.41
CA GLU A 68 14.93 16.82 -6.75
C GLU A 68 15.44 17.57 -5.50
N GLY A 69 16.76 17.52 -5.27
CA GLY A 69 17.40 18.11 -4.09
C GLY A 69 17.34 17.26 -2.82
N PHE A 70 16.72 16.08 -2.87
CA PHE A 70 16.60 15.15 -1.74
C PHE A 70 17.25 13.80 -2.06
N GLU A 71 17.60 13.07 -1.01
CA GLU A 71 18.04 11.69 -1.14
C GLU A 71 16.89 10.80 -1.60
N THR A 72 17.21 9.81 -2.43
CA THR A 72 16.21 8.82 -2.84
C THR A 72 15.94 7.87 -1.68
N LEU A 73 14.76 7.99 -1.08
CA LEU A 73 14.32 7.07 -0.04
C LEU A 73 13.94 5.73 -0.68
N LYS A 74 14.51 4.64 -0.19
CA LYS A 74 14.11 3.26 -0.51
C LYS A 74 13.86 2.53 0.79
N THR A 75 12.63 2.10 1.02
CA THR A 75 12.23 1.45 2.27
C THR A 75 11.14 0.41 2.01
N HIS A 76 10.86 -0.40 3.02
CA HIS A 76 9.71 -1.30 3.03
C HIS A 76 8.72 -0.82 4.09
N ARG A 77 7.43 -0.96 3.79
CA ARG A 77 6.35 -0.66 4.73
C ARG A 77 5.31 -1.78 4.70
N LYS A 78 5.08 -2.34 5.89
CA LYS A 78 4.08 -3.39 6.09
C LYS A 78 2.70 -2.79 6.34
N LEU A 79 1.79 -3.03 5.40
CA LEU A 79 0.37 -2.76 5.51
C LEU A 79 -0.30 -3.90 6.29
N LYS A 80 -0.82 -3.59 7.48
CA LYS A 80 -1.45 -4.60 8.36
C LYS A 80 -2.91 -4.82 7.98
N ALA A 81 -3.24 -6.07 7.69
CA ALA A 81 -4.63 -6.48 7.50
C ALA A 81 -5.45 -6.22 8.78
N PRO A 82 -6.73 -5.85 8.63
CA PRO A 82 -7.66 -5.79 9.74
C PRO A 82 -7.96 -7.21 10.25
N TRP A 83 -8.44 -7.31 11.49
CA TRP A 83 -8.67 -8.59 12.15
C TRP A 83 -9.69 -9.49 11.45
N TYR A 84 -10.61 -8.92 10.65
CA TYR A 84 -11.67 -9.64 9.95
C TYR A 84 -11.26 -10.18 8.57
N ASP A 85 -10.10 -9.79 8.03
CA ASP A 85 -9.61 -10.26 6.73
C ASP A 85 -8.82 -11.58 6.83
N GLY A 86 -9.03 -12.31 7.92
CA GLY A 86 -8.45 -13.64 8.16
C GLY A 86 -9.48 -14.74 7.97
N PHE A 87 -9.09 -15.85 7.35
CA PHE A 87 -9.95 -17.03 7.22
C PHE A 87 -10.41 -17.54 8.60
N PRO A 88 -11.70 -17.89 8.77
CA PRO A 88 -12.81 -17.91 7.80
C PRO A 88 -13.67 -16.63 7.79
N PHE A 89 -13.29 -15.61 8.54
CA PHE A 89 -14.08 -14.39 8.73
C PHE A 89 -14.06 -13.48 7.50
N ASP A 90 -12.99 -13.58 6.69
CA ASP A 90 -12.81 -12.90 5.40
C ASP A 90 -14.00 -13.10 4.46
N PHE A 91 -14.55 -14.31 4.38
CA PHE A 91 -15.72 -14.61 3.56
C PHE A 91 -16.95 -13.81 4.00
N PHE A 92 -17.18 -13.69 5.31
CA PHE A 92 -18.33 -12.94 5.82
C PHE A 92 -18.14 -11.44 5.68
N ALA A 93 -16.94 -10.93 5.95
CA ALA A 93 -16.63 -9.51 5.87
C ALA A 93 -16.61 -8.99 4.43
N ASN A 94 -15.97 -9.73 3.51
CA ASN A 94 -15.79 -9.29 2.14
C ASN A 94 -16.93 -9.71 1.20
N THR A 95 -17.58 -10.86 1.43
CA THR A 95 -18.57 -11.43 0.49
C THR A 95 -20.02 -11.31 0.95
N LEU A 96 -20.29 -11.40 2.26
CA LEU A 96 -21.67 -11.44 2.81
C LEU A 96 -22.07 -10.19 3.59
N ASN A 97 -21.24 -9.14 3.56
CA ASN A 97 -21.57 -7.87 4.19
C ASN A 97 -22.29 -6.95 3.20
N PRO A 98 -23.56 -6.61 3.39
CA PRO A 98 -24.28 -5.68 2.51
C PRO A 98 -23.75 -4.24 2.61
N ASP A 99 -23.05 -3.89 3.70
CA ASP A 99 -22.46 -2.57 3.87
C ASP A 99 -21.09 -2.47 3.17
N ARG A 100 -20.83 -1.31 2.55
CA ARG A 100 -19.54 -1.02 1.92
C ARG A 100 -18.47 -0.83 2.99
N ILE A 101 -17.51 -1.75 3.07
CA ILE A 101 -16.31 -1.59 3.90
C ILE A 101 -15.32 -0.73 3.11
N VAL A 102 -14.83 0.35 3.73
CA VAL A 102 -13.78 1.20 3.17
C VAL A 102 -12.58 1.16 4.11
N ASP A 103 -11.52 0.51 3.66
CA ASP A 103 -10.26 0.40 4.37
C ASP A 103 -9.32 1.52 3.90
N GLU A 104 -9.08 2.52 4.76
CA GLU A 104 -8.20 3.65 4.45
C GLU A 104 -6.94 3.61 5.32
N TYR A 105 -5.78 3.67 4.66
CA TYR A 105 -4.48 3.71 5.30
C TYR A 105 -3.69 4.91 4.82
N GLU A 106 -2.84 5.43 5.69
CA GLU A 106 -2.00 6.59 5.40
C GLU A 106 -0.55 6.32 5.81
N TRP A 107 0.39 6.63 4.92
CA TRP A 107 1.82 6.61 5.18
C TRP A 107 2.44 7.96 4.89
N THR A 108 3.23 8.46 5.83
CA THR A 108 3.99 9.71 5.68
C THR A 108 5.48 9.40 5.71
N PHE A 109 6.22 10.00 4.77
CA PHE A 109 7.66 9.84 4.65
C PHE A 109 8.37 11.20 4.66
N GLU A 110 9.34 11.35 5.54
CA GLU A 110 10.22 12.51 5.58
C GLU A 110 11.44 12.25 4.70
N LEU A 111 11.78 13.21 3.84
CA LEU A 111 12.91 13.12 2.92
C LEU A 111 14.08 13.93 3.44
N GLU A 112 15.26 13.31 3.42
CA GLU A 112 16.50 13.96 3.79
C GLU A 112 17.06 14.76 2.60
N PRO A 113 17.50 16.02 2.81
CA PRO A 113 18.17 16.79 1.77
C PRO A 113 19.43 16.07 1.27
N LYS A 114 19.66 16.15 -0.03
CA LYS A 114 20.82 15.51 -0.66
C LYS A 114 22.11 16.15 -0.15
N GLN A 115 23.00 15.36 0.44
CA GLN A 115 24.31 15.85 0.83
C GLN A 115 25.20 16.09 -0.40
N GLU A 116 25.67 17.34 -0.57
CA GLU A 116 26.66 17.66 -1.59
C GLU A 116 28.05 17.24 -1.12
N ILE A 117 28.50 16.06 -1.56
CA ILE A 117 29.85 15.62 -1.19
C ILE A 117 30.90 16.50 -1.90
N ASN A 118 31.73 17.20 -1.13
CA ASN A 118 32.76 18.07 -1.69
C ASN A 118 33.86 17.23 -2.35
N ARG A 119 34.20 17.53 -3.61
CA ARG A 119 35.26 16.82 -4.35
C ARG A 119 36.58 16.75 -3.58
N LYS A 120 36.95 17.83 -2.87
CA LYS A 120 38.20 17.86 -2.10
C LYS A 120 38.18 16.86 -0.94
N GLU A 121 37.04 16.76 -0.27
CA GLU A 121 36.81 15.82 0.83
C GLU A 121 36.84 14.37 0.34
N LEU A 122 36.22 14.09 -0.82
CA LEU A 122 36.30 12.76 -1.45
C LEU A 122 37.74 12.34 -1.77
N ILE A 123 38.54 13.25 -2.33
CA ILE A 123 39.94 12.99 -2.67
C ILE A 123 40.74 12.72 -1.39
N GLN A 124 40.53 13.53 -0.35
CA GLN A 124 41.20 13.34 0.94
C GLN A 124 40.83 12.00 1.58
N ASN A 125 39.55 11.64 1.62
CA ASN A 125 39.08 10.37 2.16
C ASN A 125 39.69 9.18 1.40
N ALA A 126 39.82 9.28 0.07
CA ALA A 126 40.47 8.25 -0.74
C ALA A 126 41.98 8.13 -0.47
N GLU A 127 42.69 9.25 -0.28
CA GLU A 127 44.10 9.25 0.09
C GLU A 127 44.35 8.67 1.50
N GLU A 128 43.49 8.98 2.46
CA GLU A 128 43.54 8.41 3.82
C GLU A 128 43.30 6.90 3.80
N LEU A 129 42.29 6.44 3.07
CA LEU A 129 42.02 5.00 2.92
C LEU A 129 43.22 4.26 2.31
N LYS A 130 43.87 4.86 1.31
CA LYS A 130 45.08 4.31 0.69
C LYS A 130 46.24 4.17 1.69
N LYS A 131 46.39 5.12 2.62
CA LYS A 131 47.43 5.06 3.67
C LYS A 131 47.16 3.99 4.73
N GLN A 132 45.90 3.66 5.01
CA GLN A 132 45.54 2.61 5.96
C GLN A 132 45.76 1.20 5.41
N LEU A 133 45.75 1.05 4.08
CA LEU A 133 45.91 -0.23 3.38
C LEU A 133 47.38 -0.57 3.05
N ASN A 134 48.30 0.36 3.31
CA ASN A 134 49.74 0.22 3.07
C ASN A 134 50.50 0.16 4.41
#